data_AF-A0A1A2P905-F1
#
_entry.id   AF-A0A1A2P905-F1
#
_cell.length_a   1.000
_cell.length_b   1.000
_cell.length_c   1.000
_cell.angle_alpha   90.00
_cell.angle_beta   90.00
_cell.angle_gamma   90.00
#
_symmetry.space_group_name_H-M   'P 1'
#
loop_
_entity.id
_entity.type
_entity.pdbx_description
1 polymer ?
#
loop_
_entity_poly.entity_id
_entity_poly.type
_entity_poly.pdbx_seq_one_letter_code
_entity_poly.pdbx_strand_id
1 'polypeptide(L)'
;MITTTTTPRPNYPLPAGAAEVNEWEPPTRTGDNQPSRYFTGTIRTVAACSEIDVVIAGTQQQDGTVQREVLVHRTHADHPLTLEQARALGEAILAAVNEAEADGHSDG
;
A
#
# COMPACT_ATOMS: atom_id res chain seq x y z
N MET A 1 3.66 -9.40 -36.47
CA MET A 1 4.18 -8.35 -35.58
C MET A 1 3.01 -7.72 -34.88
N ILE A 2 3.00 -7.68 -33.55
CA ILE A 2 1.98 -7.01 -32.76
C ILE A 2 2.64 -5.72 -32.25
N THR A 3 2.16 -4.57 -32.69
CA THR A 3 2.69 -3.27 -32.26
C THR A 3 2.10 -2.94 -30.90
N THR A 4 2.88 -3.06 -29.83
CA THR A 4 2.45 -2.62 -28.49
C THR A 4 2.59 -1.10 -28.41
N THR A 5 1.54 -0.38 -28.81
CA THR A 5 1.46 1.07 -28.61
C THR A 5 1.37 1.35 -27.11
N THR A 6 2.49 1.75 -26.52
CA THR A 6 2.52 2.23 -25.13
C THR A 6 1.96 3.64 -25.14
N THR A 7 0.64 3.78 -24.94
CA THR A 7 0.02 5.09 -24.73
C THR A 7 0.76 5.77 -23.57
N PRO A 8 1.28 7.00 -23.72
CA PRO A 8 1.89 7.73 -22.60
C PRO A 8 0.80 7.92 -21.55
N ARG A 9 0.89 7.17 -20.45
CA ARG A 9 -0.11 7.21 -19.40
C ARG A 9 -0.06 8.58 -18.73
N PRO A 10 -1.22 9.15 -18.33
CA PRO A 10 -1.27 10.47 -17.72
C PRO A 10 -0.33 10.57 -16.52
N ASN A 11 0.44 11.67 -16.46
CA ASN A 11 1.31 12.03 -15.34
C ASN A 11 0.46 12.46 -14.14
N TYR A 12 -0.28 11.53 -13.52
CA TYR A 12 -0.92 11.81 -12.25
C TYR A 12 0.15 12.04 -11.18
N PRO A 13 -0.09 12.98 -10.25
CA PRO A 13 0.79 13.17 -9.11
C PRO A 13 0.95 11.83 -8.36
N LEU A 14 2.13 11.66 -7.78
CA LEU A 14 2.36 10.54 -6.87
C LEU A 14 1.40 10.69 -5.67
N PRO A 15 0.81 9.59 -5.17
CA PRO A 15 -0.03 9.65 -3.97
C PRO A 15 0.73 10.25 -2.79
N ALA A 16 0.06 11.08 -1.98
CA ALA A 16 0.64 11.57 -0.74
C ALA A 16 1.08 10.41 0.16
N GLY A 17 2.27 10.53 0.76
CA GLY A 17 2.85 9.51 1.64
C GLY A 17 3.51 8.33 0.92
N ALA A 18 3.47 8.26 -0.42
CA ALA A 18 4.14 7.19 -1.16
C ALA A 18 5.68 7.33 -1.10
N ALA A 19 6.34 6.29 -0.61
CA ALA A 19 7.79 6.15 -0.60
C ALA A 19 8.30 5.48 -1.87
N GLU A 20 7.58 4.46 -2.35
CA GLU A 20 7.86 3.76 -3.60
C GLU A 20 6.58 3.64 -4.42
N VAL A 21 6.71 3.80 -5.74
CA VAL A 21 5.58 3.73 -6.67
C VAL A 21 6.01 2.89 -7.86
N ASN A 22 5.28 1.80 -8.11
CA ASN A 22 5.54 0.92 -9.23
C ASN A 22 5.14 1.57 -10.56
N GLU A 23 5.64 0.99 -11.65
CA GLU A 23 5.13 1.31 -12.97
C GLU A 23 3.65 0.97 -13.09
N TRP A 24 3.00 1.65 -14.04
CA TRP A 24 1.61 1.38 -14.33
C TRP A 24 1.44 0.03 -15.04
N GLU A 25 0.46 -0.73 -14.59
CA GLU A 25 0.17 -2.09 -15.03
C GLU A 25 -1.14 -2.12 -15.83
N PRO A 26 -1.26 -2.93 -16.88
CA PRO A 26 -2.49 -3.02 -17.66
C PRO A 26 -3.58 -3.81 -16.90
N PRO A 27 -4.88 -3.58 -17.19
CA PRO A 27 -6.01 -4.34 -16.64
C PRO A 27 -5.84 -5.86 -16.69
N THR A 28 -5.24 -6.37 -17.77
CA THR A 28 -4.98 -7.80 -17.97
C THR A 28 -4.02 -8.41 -16.96
N ARG A 29 -3.27 -7.59 -16.22
CA ARG A 29 -2.32 -8.05 -15.20
C ARG A 29 -2.80 -7.78 -13.76
N THR A 30 -3.61 -6.75 -13.54
CA THR A 30 -4.10 -6.39 -12.20
C THR A 30 -5.48 -6.97 -11.89
N GLY A 31 -6.27 -7.27 -12.91
CA GLY A 31 -7.68 -7.67 -12.74
C GLY A 31 -8.63 -6.48 -12.56
N ASP A 32 -8.13 -5.25 -12.60
CA ASP A 32 -8.94 -4.03 -12.54
C ASP A 32 -9.60 -3.73 -13.89
N ASN A 33 -10.60 -2.84 -13.88
CA ASN A 33 -11.25 -2.37 -15.12
C ASN A 33 -10.42 -1.33 -15.90
N GLN A 34 -9.41 -0.74 -15.26
CA GLN A 34 -8.55 0.28 -15.85
C GLN A 34 -7.11 0.12 -15.37
N PRO A 35 -6.13 0.68 -16.10
CA PRO A 35 -4.75 0.54 -15.72
C PRO A 35 -4.49 1.19 -14.35
N SER A 36 -3.67 0.53 -13.53
CA SER A 36 -3.41 0.92 -12.15
C SER A 36 -1.93 0.79 -11.80
N ARG A 37 -1.47 1.47 -10.76
CA ARG A 37 -0.12 1.29 -10.21
C ARG A 37 -0.20 1.09 -8.70
N TYR A 38 0.63 0.20 -8.19
CA TYR A 38 0.76 -0.07 -6.77
C TYR A 38 1.80 0.86 -6.15
N PHE A 39 1.61 1.24 -4.90
CA PHE A 39 2.59 2.01 -4.13
C PHE A 39 2.70 1.50 -2.71
N THR A 40 3.84 1.79 -2.09
CA THR A 40 4.09 1.59 -0.66
C THR A 40 4.49 2.93 -0.03
N GLY A 41 4.03 3.15 1.19
CA GLY A 41 4.38 4.29 2.02
C GLY A 41 5.23 3.84 3.21
N THR A 42 4.95 4.41 4.38
CA THR A 42 5.68 4.11 5.61
C THR A 42 5.60 2.64 6.00
N ILE A 43 6.77 2.08 6.38
CA ILE A 43 6.93 0.75 6.95
C ILE A 43 7.23 0.89 8.44
N ARG A 44 6.46 0.21 9.28
CA ARG A 44 6.61 0.18 10.74
C ARG A 44 6.93 -1.23 11.19
N THR A 45 8.17 -1.48 11.58
CA THR A 45 8.55 -2.75 12.20
C THR A 45 8.19 -2.75 13.68
N VAL A 46 7.39 -3.72 14.10
CA VAL A 46 6.99 -3.87 15.51
C VAL A 46 8.08 -4.64 16.24
N ALA A 47 8.98 -3.90 16.92
CA ALA A 47 10.15 -4.47 17.58
C ALA A 47 9.83 -5.60 18.57
N ALA A 48 8.70 -5.52 19.27
CA ALA A 48 8.24 -6.55 20.20
C ALA A 48 7.88 -7.89 19.52
N CYS A 49 7.57 -7.87 18.22
CA CYS A 49 7.09 -9.02 17.45
C CYS A 49 8.16 -9.64 16.56
N SER A 50 9.44 -9.31 16.80
CA SER A 50 10.61 -9.91 16.14
C SER A 50 10.38 -10.17 14.65
N GLU A 51 10.07 -9.11 13.89
CA GLU A 51 9.92 -9.06 12.42
C GLU A 51 8.51 -8.80 11.86
N ILE A 52 7.47 -8.50 12.63
CA ILE A 52 6.21 -8.06 11.98
C ILE A 52 6.35 -6.64 11.45
N ASP A 53 6.01 -6.45 10.16
CA ASP A 53 5.91 -5.13 9.55
C ASP A 53 4.46 -4.73 9.31
N VAL A 54 4.13 -3.50 9.67
CA VAL A 54 2.89 -2.83 9.27
C VAL A 54 3.24 -1.82 8.19
N VAL A 55 2.63 -1.95 7.02
CA VAL A 55 2.96 -1.17 5.83
C VAL A 55 1.72 -0.44 5.33
N ILE A 56 1.83 0.86 5.06
CA ILE A 56 0.83 1.57 4.29
C ILE A 56 1.09 1.26 2.82
N ALA A 57 0.07 0.82 2.11
CA ALA A 57 0.15 0.56 0.68
C ALA A 57 -1.12 1.03 -0.01
N GLY A 58 -1.13 0.92 -1.33
CA GLY A 58 -2.35 1.17 -2.06
C GLY A 58 -2.20 1.06 -3.56
N THR A 59 -3.30 1.37 -4.23
CA THR A 59 -3.41 1.36 -5.67
C THR A 59 -3.92 2.71 -6.15
N GLN A 60 -3.24 3.29 -7.14
CA GLN A 60 -3.73 4.46 -7.87
C GLN A 60 -4.21 4.03 -9.25
N GLN A 61 -5.41 4.43 -9.62
CA GLN A 61 -6.02 4.13 -10.91
C GLN A 61 -5.84 5.29 -11.90
N GLN A 62 -6.00 5.02 -13.20
CA GLN A 62 -5.78 6.02 -14.26
C GLN A 62 -6.78 7.19 -14.25
N ASP A 63 -7.86 7.15 -13.47
CA ASP A 63 -8.73 8.31 -13.25
C ASP A 63 -8.28 9.20 -12.09
N GLY A 64 -7.16 8.87 -11.44
CA GLY A 64 -6.62 9.57 -10.29
C GLY A 64 -7.11 9.02 -8.94
N THR A 65 -8.07 8.09 -8.93
CA THR A 65 -8.58 7.48 -7.70
C THR A 65 -7.46 6.73 -6.99
N VAL A 66 -7.30 7.00 -5.69
CA VAL A 66 -6.35 6.31 -4.81
C VAL A 66 -7.12 5.52 -3.77
N GLN A 67 -6.83 4.22 -3.70
CA GLN A 67 -7.28 3.35 -2.61
C GLN A 67 -6.07 3.00 -1.74
N ARG A 68 -6.20 3.19 -0.43
CA ARG A 68 -5.17 2.85 0.57
C ARG A 68 -5.56 1.61 1.36
N GLU A 69 -4.56 0.89 1.81
CA GLU A 69 -4.69 -0.30 2.66
C GLU A 69 -3.53 -0.36 3.66
N VAL A 70 -3.76 -1.07 4.77
CA VAL A 70 -2.73 -1.39 5.75
C VAL A 70 -2.42 -2.87 5.64
N LEU A 71 -1.19 -3.19 5.26
CA LEU A 71 -0.69 -4.55 5.16
C LEU A 71 0.06 -4.93 6.43
N VAL A 72 -0.14 -6.16 6.88
CA VAL A 72 0.64 -6.75 7.97
C VAL A 72 1.42 -7.93 7.40
N HIS A 73 2.74 -7.81 7.35
CA HIS A 73 3.62 -8.85 6.82
C HIS A 73 4.26 -9.67 7.95
N ARG A 74 4.67 -10.89 7.59
CA ARG A 74 5.41 -11.82 8.48
C ARG A 74 4.62 -12.28 9.72
N THR A 75 3.29 -12.24 9.65
CA THR A 75 2.42 -12.96 10.58
C THR A 75 2.35 -14.43 10.18
N HIS A 76 2.85 -15.33 11.02
CA HIS A 76 2.80 -16.77 10.76
C HIS A 76 2.04 -17.50 11.88
N ALA A 77 1.20 -18.47 11.50
CA ALA A 77 0.30 -19.16 12.44
C ALA A 77 1.05 -20.08 13.43
N ASP A 78 2.25 -20.53 13.06
CA ASP A 78 3.20 -21.28 13.90
C ASP A 78 3.95 -20.39 14.90
N HIS A 79 3.88 -19.07 14.73
CA HIS A 79 4.46 -18.08 15.62
C HIS A 79 3.37 -17.18 16.23
N PRO A 80 2.50 -17.74 17.10
CA PRO A 80 1.41 -16.97 17.69
C PRO A 80 1.95 -15.82 18.54
N LEU A 81 1.24 -14.70 18.51
CA LEU A 81 1.57 -13.53 19.31
C LEU A 81 1.18 -13.74 20.77
N THR A 82 2.03 -13.28 21.67
CA THR A 82 1.61 -13.04 23.06
C THR A 82 0.60 -11.89 23.09
N LEU A 83 -0.13 -11.74 24.21
CA LEU A 83 -1.06 -10.63 24.39
C LEU A 83 -0.37 -9.26 24.33
N GLU A 84 0.87 -9.16 24.80
CA GLU A 84 1.67 -7.94 24.75
C GLU A 84 2.06 -7.60 23.30
N GLN A 85 2.53 -8.60 22.55
CA GLN A 85 2.85 -8.47 21.13
C GLN A 85 1.61 -8.10 20.29
N ALA A 86 0.47 -8.72 20.57
CA ALA A 86 -0.78 -8.40 19.91
C ALA A 86 -1.21 -6.95 20.18
N ARG A 87 -1.01 -6.44 21.41
CA ARG A 87 -1.28 -5.04 21.74
C ARG A 87 -0.35 -4.10 20.98
N ALA A 88 0.96 -4.36 21.01
CA ALA A 88 1.95 -3.55 20.29
C ALA A 88 1.67 -3.52 18.78
N LEU A 89 1.27 -4.65 18.20
CA LEU A 89 0.86 -4.72 16.80
C LEU A 89 -0.41 -3.90 16.55
N GLY A 90 -1.41 -3.99 17.42
CA GLY A 90 -2.64 -3.19 17.31
C GLY A 90 -2.37 -1.69 17.33
N GLU A 91 -1.46 -1.22 18.20
CA GLU A 91 -1.04 0.18 18.24
C GLU A 91 -0.33 0.61 16.95
N ALA A 92 0.54 -0.23 16.39
CA ALA A 92 1.20 0.05 15.12
C ALA A 92 0.22 0.11 13.93
N ILE A 93 -0.79 -0.76 13.91
CA ILE A 93 -1.86 -0.74 12.90
C ILE A 93 -2.67 0.56 13.00
N LEU A 94 -3.10 0.94 14.21
CA LEU A 94 -3.85 2.19 14.40
C LEU A 94 -3.03 3.42 13.98
N ALA A 95 -1.73 3.44 14.27
CA ALA A 95 -0.84 4.51 13.83
C ALA A 95 -0.76 4.59 12.29
N ALA A 96 -0.66 3.44 11.60
CA ALA A 96 -0.64 3.39 10.15
C ALA A 96 -1.97 3.82 9.52
N VAL A 97 -3.11 3.45 10.13
CA VAL A 97 -4.44 3.92 9.69
C VAL A 97 -4.54 5.43 9.80
N ASN A 98 -4.20 6.01 10.96
CA ASN A 98 -4.28 7.46 11.16
C ASN A 98 -3.41 8.24 10.17
N GLU A 99 -2.23 7.72 9.83
CA GLU A 99 -1.36 8.31 8.81
C GLU A 99 -1.97 8.20 7.41
N ALA A 100 -2.45 7.01 7.02
CA ALA A 100 -3.08 6.79 5.72
C ALA A 100 -4.33 7.67 5.53
N GLU A 101 -5.11 7.90 6.59
CA GLU A 101 -6.24 8.82 6.59
C GLU A 101 -5.78 10.28 6.40
N ALA A 102 -4.74 10.71 7.09
CA ALA A 102 -4.19 12.06 6.93
C ALA A 102 -3.69 12.31 5.50
N ASP A 103 -3.01 11.33 4.90
CA ASP A 103 -2.56 11.40 3.51
C ASP A 103 -3.73 11.43 2.52
N GLY A 104 -4.78 10.64 2.77
CA GLY A 104 -5.97 10.57 1.92
C GLY A 104 -6.73 11.89 1.82
N HIS A 105 -6.70 12.72 2.86
CA HIS A 105 -7.27 14.08 2.81
C HIS A 105 -6.47 15.04 1.91
N SER A 106 -5.23 14.68 1.56
CA SER A 106 -4.31 15.52 0.78
C SER A 106 -4.37 15.24 -0.73
N ASP A 107 -5.02 14.14 -1.14
CA ASP A 107 -5.13 13.70 -2.54
C ASP A 107 -6.43 14.19 -3.24
N GLY A 108 -7.29 14.93 -2.54
CA GLY A 108 -8.61 15.40 -3.00
C GLY A 108 -8.64 16.83 -3.55
#